data_AF-A0A1I3QH36-F1
#
_entry.id   AF-A0A1I3QH36-F1
#
_cell.length_a   1.000
_cell.length_b   1.000
_cell.length_c   1.000
_cell.angle_alpha   90.00
_cell.angle_beta   90.00
_cell.angle_gamma   90.00
#
_symmetry.space_group_name_H-M   'P 1'
#
loop_
_entity.id
_entity.type
_entity.pdbx_description
1 polymer ?
#
loop_
_entity_poly.entity_id
_entity_poly.type
_entity_poly.pdbx_seq_one_letter_code
_entity_poly.pdbx_strand_id
1 'polypeptide(L)'
;MTPEFDPAQPPLIDEDRHPVFDSWEGVENIESLDCAEHDDEEPQHPINWNLLTSDEAEAEWLDLNAWVNWLRSTYGLPPTVIPPFWHRHDELVWELSALHQHWLNSYDPEGSPSAPLAWHRDFGDARNRLREWISTSGTRLDRDRPTRQTTWPGEAPVQPAAETVIADRNADFVQFVLDDVTARRRIEERVRLRAS
;
A
#
# COMPACT_ATOMS: atom_id res chain seq x y z
N MET A 1 41.14 8.62 -27.92
CA MET A 1 41.06 9.73 -26.96
C MET A 1 40.06 9.29 -25.90
N THR A 2 40.56 8.58 -24.89
CA THR A 2 39.76 8.09 -23.76
C THR A 2 39.65 9.22 -22.73
N PRO A 3 38.46 9.53 -22.20
CA PRO A 3 38.34 10.56 -21.17
C PRO A 3 39.00 10.05 -19.88
N GLU A 4 39.76 10.94 -19.26
CA GLU A 4 40.54 10.73 -18.05
C GLU A 4 39.59 10.72 -16.84
N PHE A 5 39.64 9.66 -16.04
CA PHE A 5 38.83 9.52 -14.82
C PHE A 5 39.53 10.26 -13.69
N ASP A 6 38.97 11.38 -13.24
CA ASP A 6 39.46 12.15 -12.10
C ASP A 6 38.99 11.49 -10.78
N PRO A 7 39.90 10.93 -9.96
CA PRO A 7 39.56 10.22 -8.73
C PRO A 7 39.14 11.15 -7.56
N ALA A 8 39.15 12.47 -7.74
CA ALA A 8 38.81 13.44 -6.69
C ALA A 8 37.35 13.93 -6.71
N GLN A 9 36.54 13.50 -7.68
CA GLN A 9 35.13 13.88 -7.77
C GLN A 9 34.27 12.78 -7.13
N PRO A 10 33.69 12.98 -5.92
CA PRO A 10 32.71 12.04 -5.39
C PRO A 10 31.52 11.98 -6.36
N PRO A 11 30.91 10.80 -6.59
CA PRO A 11 29.73 10.71 -7.42
C PRO A 11 28.64 11.58 -6.77
N LEU A 12 28.05 12.48 -7.55
CA LEU A 12 26.78 13.12 -7.23
C LEU A 12 25.72 12.02 -7.24
N ILE A 13 25.68 11.24 -6.16
CA ILE A 13 24.49 10.50 -5.78
C ILE A 13 23.62 11.57 -5.14
N ASP A 14 22.54 11.92 -5.82
CA ASP A 14 21.43 12.67 -5.24
C ASP A 14 20.90 11.84 -4.07
N GLU A 15 21.31 12.18 -2.85
CA GLU A 15 21.01 11.40 -1.63
C GLU A 15 19.51 11.33 -1.34
N ASP A 16 18.72 12.24 -1.94
CA ASP A 16 17.27 12.32 -1.76
C ASP A 16 16.48 11.55 -2.84
N ARG A 17 17.15 10.87 -3.79
CA ARG A 17 16.48 10.24 -4.95
C ARG A 17 16.97 8.82 -5.22
N HIS A 18 16.23 7.84 -4.71
CA HIS A 18 16.55 6.42 -4.90
C HIS A 18 16.34 5.98 -6.36
N PRO A 19 17.32 5.37 -7.03
CA PRO A 19 17.33 5.11 -8.48
C PRO A 19 16.27 4.11 -8.97
N VAL A 20 15.55 3.43 -8.08
CA VAL A 20 14.44 2.51 -8.43
C VAL A 20 13.15 3.25 -8.78
N PHE A 21 13.02 4.53 -8.45
CA PHE A 21 11.84 5.33 -8.80
C PHE A 21 11.92 5.98 -10.19
N ASP A 22 13.07 5.89 -10.87
CA ASP A 22 13.34 6.61 -12.13
C ASP A 22 12.88 5.86 -13.41
N SER A 23 12.48 4.58 -13.30
CA SER A 23 12.13 3.76 -14.49
C SER A 23 10.65 3.83 -14.89
N TRP A 24 9.90 4.81 -14.41
CA TRP A 24 8.48 4.96 -14.69
C TRP A 24 8.30 5.95 -15.87
N GLU A 25 8.40 5.47 -17.12
CA GLU A 25 8.04 6.24 -18.33
C GLU A 25 6.51 6.51 -18.43
N GLY A 26 5.87 6.94 -17.33
CA GLY A 26 4.42 7.15 -17.27
C GLY A 26 3.95 8.17 -16.23
N VAL A 27 4.86 8.87 -15.54
CA VAL A 27 4.51 9.89 -14.53
C VAL A 27 4.73 11.33 -15.00
N GLU A 28 4.91 11.55 -16.31
CA GLU A 28 5.15 12.87 -16.91
C GLU A 28 3.98 13.88 -16.80
N ASN A 29 2.99 13.63 -15.94
CA ASN A 29 1.86 14.54 -15.75
C ASN A 29 1.50 14.80 -14.28
N ILE A 30 2.49 14.72 -13.39
CA ILE A 30 2.41 15.29 -12.03
C ILE A 30 3.48 16.39 -11.92
N GLU A 31 3.47 17.33 -12.86
CA GLU A 31 4.12 18.62 -12.64
C GLU A 31 3.09 19.58 -12.05
N SER A 32 3.52 20.31 -11.01
CA SER A 32 2.80 21.37 -10.30
C SER A 32 1.78 20.96 -9.24
N LEU A 33 2.23 20.30 -8.17
CA LEU A 33 1.75 20.65 -6.84
C LEU A 33 2.91 21.31 -6.11
N ASP A 34 2.70 22.56 -5.71
CA ASP A 34 3.60 23.32 -4.83
C ASP A 34 4.03 22.42 -3.67
N CYS A 35 5.30 22.06 -3.63
CA CYS A 35 5.92 21.42 -2.47
C CYS A 35 5.93 22.46 -1.34
N ALA A 36 4.83 22.52 -0.58
CA ALA A 36 4.87 23.12 0.73
C ALA A 36 5.95 22.36 1.52
N GLU A 37 6.99 23.08 1.95
CA GLU A 37 7.98 22.62 2.92
C GLU A 37 7.24 21.96 4.09
N HIS A 38 7.19 20.64 4.14
CA HIS A 38 6.81 19.89 5.33
C HIS A 38 8.10 19.67 6.14
N ASP A 39 8.55 20.73 6.79
CA ASP A 39 9.41 20.61 7.96
C ASP A 39 8.54 20.07 9.10
N ASP A 40 8.57 18.75 9.29
CA ASP A 40 8.41 18.00 10.53
C ASP A 40 8.37 16.51 10.14
N GLU A 41 9.48 15.78 10.32
CA GLU A 41 9.52 14.31 10.21
C GLU A 41 8.60 13.71 11.28
N GLU A 42 7.32 13.56 10.94
CA GLU A 42 6.35 12.95 11.84
C GLU A 42 6.74 11.47 12.02
N PRO A 43 6.93 11.01 13.27
CA PRO A 43 7.45 9.67 13.52
C PRO A 43 6.50 8.63 12.92
N GLN A 44 7.04 7.70 12.13
CA GLN A 44 6.27 6.65 11.44
C GLN A 44 5.25 5.97 12.37
N HIS A 45 3.97 6.28 12.18
CA HIS A 45 2.88 5.77 13.03
C HIS A 45 2.29 4.48 12.44
N PRO A 46 1.74 3.58 13.27
CA PRO A 46 0.87 2.52 12.78
C PRO A 46 -0.37 3.11 12.10
N ILE A 47 -0.62 2.73 10.84
CA ILE A 47 -1.81 3.14 10.11
C ILE A 47 -3.04 2.44 10.70
N ASN A 48 -4.06 3.23 11.08
CA ASN A 48 -5.37 2.70 11.46
C ASN A 48 -6.45 3.19 10.50
N TRP A 49 -6.74 2.37 9.48
CA TRP A 49 -7.73 2.63 8.44
C TRP A 49 -9.12 3.04 8.94
N ASN A 50 -9.51 2.66 10.16
CA ASN A 50 -10.81 3.01 10.73
C ASN A 50 -10.90 4.46 11.23
N LEU A 51 -9.74 5.10 11.47
CA LEU A 51 -9.66 6.43 12.06
C LEU A 51 -9.28 7.52 11.05
N LEU A 52 -8.82 7.12 9.86
CA LEU A 52 -8.44 8.06 8.81
C LEU A 52 -9.63 8.88 8.33
N THR A 53 -9.39 10.18 8.20
CA THR A 53 -10.25 11.08 7.44
C THR A 53 -10.27 10.69 5.96
N SER A 54 -11.18 11.30 5.19
CA SER A 54 -11.29 11.06 3.76
C SER A 54 -10.01 11.40 3.00
N ASP A 55 -9.36 12.51 3.31
CA ASP A 55 -8.15 12.95 2.62
C ASP A 55 -6.91 12.14 3.06
N GLU A 56 -6.79 11.80 4.34
CA GLU A 56 -5.74 10.88 4.83
C GLU A 56 -5.88 9.50 4.20
N ALA A 57 -7.09 8.93 4.16
CA ALA A 57 -7.33 7.63 3.55
C ALA A 57 -6.97 7.62 2.05
N GLU A 58 -7.27 8.70 1.32
CA GLU A 58 -6.88 8.84 -0.09
C GLU A 58 -5.36 8.75 -0.27
N ALA A 59 -4.60 9.51 0.53
CA ALA A 59 -3.14 9.50 0.49
C ALA A 59 -2.57 8.12 0.83
N GLU A 60 -3.02 7.52 1.93
CA GLU A 60 -2.56 6.20 2.39
C GLU A 60 -2.88 5.09 1.38
N TRP A 61 -4.04 5.15 0.71
CA TRP A 61 -4.37 4.18 -0.34
C TRP A 61 -3.41 4.26 -1.52
N LEU A 62 -3.12 5.47 -1.99
CA LEU A 62 -2.23 5.69 -3.13
C LEU A 62 -0.80 5.28 -2.83
N ASP A 63 -0.30 5.66 -1.65
CA ASP A 63 1.04 5.33 -1.20
C ASP A 63 1.21 3.82 -1.02
N LEU A 64 0.28 3.16 -0.33
CA LEU A 64 0.29 1.71 -0.17
C LEU A 64 0.22 0.99 -1.53
N ASN A 65 -0.58 1.46 -2.49
CA ASN A 65 -0.65 0.85 -3.81
C ASN A 65 0.64 1.03 -4.62
N ALA A 66 1.30 2.18 -4.54
CA ALA A 66 2.61 2.38 -5.14
C ALA A 66 3.64 1.41 -4.54
N TRP A 67 3.68 1.31 -3.20
CA TRP A 67 4.59 0.43 -2.49
C TRP A 67 4.31 -1.06 -2.78
N VAL A 68 3.05 -1.50 -2.80
CA VAL A 68 2.70 -2.89 -3.14
C VAL A 68 3.11 -3.23 -4.59
N ASN A 69 2.97 -2.28 -5.52
CA ASN A 69 3.42 -2.46 -6.91
C ASN A 69 4.94 -2.57 -7.02
N TRP A 70 5.69 -1.78 -6.24
CA TRP A 70 7.13 -1.94 -6.09
C TRP A 70 7.47 -3.31 -5.51
N LEU A 71 6.89 -3.68 -4.36
CA LEU A 71 7.19 -4.90 -3.63
C LEU A 71 6.99 -6.15 -4.50
N ARG A 72 5.84 -6.25 -5.19
CA ARG A 72 5.56 -7.41 -6.05
C ARG A 72 6.54 -7.51 -7.23
N SER A 73 6.98 -6.38 -7.77
CA SER A 73 7.84 -6.33 -8.96
C SER A 73 9.29 -6.61 -8.59
N THR A 74 9.77 -6.01 -7.50
CA THR A 74 11.12 -6.18 -6.95
C THR A 74 11.38 -7.61 -6.51
N TYR A 75 10.42 -8.24 -5.82
CA TYR A 75 10.58 -9.61 -5.29
C TYR A 75 9.95 -10.69 -6.18
N GLY A 76 9.42 -10.34 -7.36
CA GLY A 76 8.80 -11.29 -8.29
C GLY A 76 7.65 -12.08 -7.67
N LEU A 77 6.79 -11.41 -6.89
CA LEU A 77 5.75 -12.09 -6.11
C LEU A 77 4.61 -12.55 -7.02
N PRO A 78 4.22 -13.84 -6.95
CA PRO A 78 3.08 -14.34 -7.72
C PRO A 78 1.75 -13.88 -7.10
N PRO A 79 0.64 -13.96 -7.86
CA PRO A 79 -0.72 -13.70 -7.35
C PRO A 79 -1.13 -14.53 -6.14
N THR A 80 -0.44 -15.66 -5.89
CA THR A 80 -0.66 -16.50 -4.71
C THR A 80 -0.06 -15.91 -3.43
N VAL A 81 0.72 -14.84 -3.52
CA VAL A 81 1.29 -14.10 -2.38
C VAL A 81 0.72 -12.69 -2.30
N ILE A 82 0.54 -12.00 -3.44
CA ILE A 82 -0.15 -10.72 -3.51
C ILE A 82 -1.04 -10.73 -4.76
N PRO A 83 -2.36 -10.86 -4.62
CA PRO A 83 -3.28 -10.90 -5.75
C PRO A 83 -3.49 -9.49 -6.34
N PRO A 84 -3.99 -9.37 -7.58
CA PRO A 84 -4.25 -8.06 -8.18
C PRO A 84 -5.26 -7.20 -7.41
N PHE A 85 -6.21 -7.82 -6.71
CA PHE A 85 -7.32 -7.17 -6.02
C PHE A 85 -7.16 -7.18 -4.50
N TRP A 86 -5.92 -7.12 -4.01
CA TRP A 86 -5.58 -7.16 -2.58
C TRP A 86 -6.31 -6.09 -1.76
N HIS A 87 -6.61 -4.93 -2.37
CA HIS A 87 -7.28 -3.78 -1.74
C HIS A 87 -8.72 -4.08 -1.31
N ARG A 88 -9.33 -5.16 -1.81
CA ARG A 88 -10.69 -5.58 -1.43
C ARG A 88 -10.74 -6.48 -0.20
N HIS A 89 -9.59 -6.82 0.37
CA HIS A 89 -9.47 -7.75 1.49
C HIS A 89 -8.82 -7.07 2.67
N ASP A 90 -9.61 -6.76 3.69
CA ASP A 90 -9.14 -6.09 4.90
C ASP A 90 -7.91 -6.80 5.49
N GLU A 91 -7.90 -8.13 5.55
CA GLU A 91 -6.78 -8.90 6.08
C GLU A 91 -5.47 -8.68 5.31
N LEU A 92 -5.55 -8.44 3.99
CA LEU A 92 -4.38 -8.10 3.17
C LEU A 92 -4.00 -6.63 3.37
N VAL A 93 -4.99 -5.74 3.42
CA VAL A 93 -4.77 -4.30 3.64
C VAL A 93 -4.04 -4.08 4.96
N TRP A 94 -4.49 -4.69 6.06
CA TRP A 94 -3.86 -4.57 7.37
C TRP A 94 -2.43 -5.12 7.39
N GLU A 95 -2.21 -6.32 6.85
CA GLU A 95 -0.89 -6.94 6.83
C GLU A 95 0.10 -6.16 5.93
N LEU A 96 -0.35 -5.71 4.75
CA LEU A 96 0.48 -4.95 3.82
C LEU A 96 0.81 -3.56 4.36
N SER A 97 -0.14 -2.90 5.03
CA SER A 97 0.10 -1.61 5.70
C SER A 97 1.17 -1.76 6.79
N ALA A 98 1.06 -2.80 7.63
CA ALA A 98 2.04 -3.05 8.67
C ALA A 98 3.44 -3.36 8.11
N LEU A 99 3.51 -4.12 7.02
CA LEU A 99 4.78 -4.38 6.33
C LEU A 99 5.37 -3.11 5.70
N HIS A 100 4.52 -2.22 5.20
CA HIS A 100 4.95 -0.93 4.64
C HIS A 100 5.55 -0.04 5.73
N GLN A 101 4.86 0.13 6.87
CA GLN A 101 5.39 0.91 7.99
C GLN A 101 6.68 0.31 8.56
N HIS A 102 6.78 -1.03 8.61
CA HIS A 102 8.03 -1.67 9.01
C HIS A 102 9.16 -1.42 7.99
N TRP A 103 8.85 -1.38 6.69
CA TRP A 103 9.82 -1.04 5.65
C TRP A 103 10.32 0.39 5.83
N LEU A 104 9.42 1.38 5.96
CA LEU A 104 9.78 2.78 6.17
C LEU A 104 10.67 2.97 7.40
N ASN A 105 10.28 2.41 8.54
CA ASN A 105 11.08 2.46 9.77
C ASN A 105 12.47 1.78 9.59
N SER A 106 12.55 0.70 8.82
CA SER A 106 13.81 -0.02 8.62
C SER A 106 14.81 0.71 7.74
N TYR A 107 14.36 1.67 6.92
CA TYR A 107 15.20 2.50 6.06
C TYR A 107 15.24 3.96 6.51
N ASP A 108 14.83 4.23 7.76
CA ASP A 108 14.97 5.52 8.40
C ASP A 108 16.46 5.96 8.46
N PRO A 109 16.81 7.21 8.12
CA PRO A 109 18.20 7.69 8.11
C PRO A 109 18.91 7.61 9.46
N GLU A 110 18.16 7.74 10.57
CA GLU A 110 18.68 7.62 11.94
C GLU A 110 18.63 6.17 12.44
N GLY A 111 18.06 5.26 11.65
CA GLY A 111 17.86 3.86 11.95
C GLY A 111 19.14 3.02 12.03
N SER A 112 19.03 1.84 12.64
CA SER A 112 20.14 0.88 12.67
C SER A 112 20.46 0.37 11.26
N PRO A 113 21.74 0.33 10.84
CA PRO A 113 22.13 -0.26 9.56
C PRO A 113 21.75 -1.74 9.38
N SER A 114 21.45 -2.44 10.48
CA SER A 114 20.98 -3.83 10.44
C SER A 114 19.46 -3.99 10.32
N ALA A 115 18.69 -2.91 10.45
CA ALA A 115 17.23 -2.93 10.39
C ALA A 115 16.68 -3.49 9.07
N PRO A 116 17.24 -3.16 7.89
CA PRO A 116 16.80 -3.78 6.63
C PRO A 116 16.91 -5.31 6.62
N LEU A 117 17.93 -5.87 7.28
CA LEU A 117 18.07 -7.33 7.39
C LEU A 117 17.00 -7.94 8.31
N ALA A 118 16.62 -7.24 9.38
CA ALA A 118 15.52 -7.66 10.24
C ALA A 118 14.19 -7.65 9.48
N TRP A 119 13.92 -6.59 8.71
CA TRP A 119 12.73 -6.51 7.86
C TRP A 119 12.61 -7.68 6.88
N HIS A 120 13.71 -8.08 6.23
CA HIS A 120 13.69 -9.22 5.31
C HIS A 120 13.34 -10.55 6.00
N ARG A 121 13.73 -10.71 7.28
CA ARG A 121 13.35 -11.89 8.07
C ARG A 121 11.84 -11.89 8.31
N ASP A 122 11.31 -10.77 8.77
CA ASP A 122 9.90 -10.64 9.12
C ASP A 122 9.00 -10.67 7.87
N PHE A 123 9.48 -10.14 6.74
CA PHE A 123 8.86 -10.29 5.43
C PHE A 123 8.76 -11.76 5.00
N GLY A 124 9.76 -12.58 5.33
CA GLY A 124 9.72 -14.03 5.11
C GLY A 124 8.51 -14.69 5.78
N ASP A 125 8.26 -14.34 7.04
CA ASP A 125 7.13 -14.85 7.82
C ASP A 125 5.79 -14.28 7.34
N ALA A 126 5.76 -12.99 6.99
CA ALA A 126 4.56 -12.35 6.46
C ALA A 126 4.12 -12.95 5.13
N ARG A 127 5.04 -13.35 4.26
CA ARG A 127 4.71 -14.07 3.02
C ARG A 127 3.99 -15.39 3.27
N ASN A 128 4.19 -16.05 4.41
CA ASN A 128 3.43 -17.25 4.75
C ASN A 128 1.99 -16.89 5.16
N ARG A 129 1.83 -15.85 6.00
CA ARG A 129 0.50 -15.32 6.38
C ARG A 129 -0.30 -14.84 5.17
N LEU A 130 0.32 -14.09 4.26
CA LEU A 130 -0.32 -13.62 3.03
C LEU A 130 -0.87 -14.77 2.18
N ARG A 131 -0.13 -15.88 2.06
CA ARG A 131 -0.62 -17.07 1.35
C ARG A 131 -1.84 -17.70 2.04
N GLU A 132 -1.85 -17.74 3.36
CA GLU A 132 -3.00 -18.23 4.14
C GLU A 132 -4.23 -17.34 3.95
N TRP A 133 -4.05 -16.02 3.97
CA TRP A 133 -5.11 -15.05 3.69
C TRP A 133 -5.69 -15.23 2.29
N ILE A 134 -4.85 -15.32 1.26
CA ILE A 134 -5.30 -15.52 -0.12
C ILE A 134 -6.05 -16.85 -0.29
N SER A 135 -5.57 -17.91 0.35
CA SER A 135 -6.25 -19.21 0.33
C SER A 135 -7.64 -19.13 0.95
N THR A 136 -7.87 -18.19 1.87
CA THR A 136 -9.14 -18.03 2.59
C THR A 136 -10.08 -17.07 1.88
N SER A 137 -9.57 -15.95 1.35
CA SER A 137 -10.35 -14.95 0.61
C SER A 137 -10.89 -15.51 -0.71
N GLY A 138 -10.12 -16.36 -1.39
CA GLY A 138 -10.52 -16.97 -2.65
C GLY A 138 -10.43 -16.03 -3.86
N THR A 139 -9.70 -14.94 -3.70
CA THR A 139 -9.30 -14.02 -4.78
C THR A 139 -8.35 -14.71 -5.76
N ARG A 140 -8.42 -14.32 -7.03
CA ARG A 140 -7.71 -14.93 -8.17
C ARG A 140 -7.15 -13.85 -9.09
N LEU A 141 -6.52 -14.28 -10.17
CA LEU A 141 -5.88 -13.37 -11.13
C LEU A 141 -6.88 -12.44 -11.84
N ASP A 142 -8.04 -12.96 -12.25
CA ASP A 142 -9.06 -12.26 -13.04
C ASP A 142 -10.41 -12.16 -12.33
N ARG A 143 -10.50 -12.69 -11.12
CA ARG A 143 -11.75 -12.81 -10.37
C ARG A 143 -11.53 -12.60 -8.91
N ASP A 144 -12.56 -12.08 -8.26
CA ASP A 144 -12.53 -11.83 -6.84
C ASP A 144 -13.87 -12.17 -6.18
N ARG A 145 -13.80 -12.49 -4.88
CA ARG A 145 -14.97 -12.54 -4.01
C ARG A 145 -14.57 -12.05 -2.61
N PRO A 146 -15.46 -11.35 -1.90
CA PRO A 146 -15.22 -10.97 -0.51
C PRO A 146 -14.88 -12.17 0.39
N THR A 147 -14.01 -11.93 1.37
CA THR A 147 -13.57 -12.95 2.33
C THR A 147 -14.77 -13.48 3.11
N ARG A 148 -14.89 -14.82 3.16
CA ARG A 148 -16.05 -15.48 3.75
C ARG A 148 -16.00 -15.34 5.27
N GLN A 149 -16.99 -14.67 5.83
CA GLN A 149 -17.20 -14.62 7.27
C GLN A 149 -18.03 -15.83 7.73
N THR A 150 -17.60 -16.46 8.82
CA THR A 150 -18.35 -17.55 9.46
C THR A 150 -19.47 -16.94 10.30
N THR A 151 -20.71 -17.35 10.04
CA THR A 151 -21.86 -16.97 10.87
C THR A 151 -21.80 -17.71 12.20
N TRP A 152 -21.81 -16.97 13.31
CA TRP A 152 -21.80 -17.53 14.65
C TRP A 152 -23.21 -17.95 15.12
N PRO A 153 -23.34 -18.83 16.12
CA PRO A 153 -24.65 -19.20 16.68
C PRO A 153 -25.42 -17.96 17.18
N GLY A 154 -26.63 -17.76 16.65
CA GLY A 154 -27.49 -16.62 16.99
C GLY A 154 -27.44 -15.47 15.99
N GLU A 155 -26.50 -15.50 15.04
CA GLU A 155 -26.44 -14.52 13.96
C GLU A 155 -27.31 -14.95 12.76
N ALA A 156 -27.81 -13.97 12.02
CA ALA A 156 -28.48 -14.24 10.76
C ALA A 156 -27.48 -14.80 9.74
N PRO A 157 -27.84 -15.86 8.98
CA PRO A 157 -26.95 -16.40 7.97
C PRO A 157 -26.61 -15.34 6.92
N VAL A 158 -25.32 -15.07 6.76
CA VAL A 158 -24.82 -14.17 5.72
C VAL A 158 -24.77 -14.94 4.40
N GLN A 159 -25.45 -14.42 3.37
CA GLN A 159 -25.37 -15.01 2.05
C GLN A 159 -23.97 -14.79 1.47
N PRO A 160 -23.31 -15.83 0.94
CA PRO A 160 -22.00 -15.67 0.35
C PRO A 160 -22.10 -14.74 -0.86
N ALA A 161 -21.22 -13.73 -0.91
CA ALA A 161 -21.10 -12.84 -2.04
C ALA A 161 -20.67 -13.61 -3.31
N ALA A 162 -21.19 -13.19 -4.46
CA ALA A 162 -20.87 -13.80 -5.75
C ALA A 162 -19.45 -13.44 -6.21
N GLU A 163 -18.85 -14.34 -6.98
CA GLU A 163 -17.57 -14.08 -7.66
C GLU A 163 -17.77 -13.03 -8.76
N THR A 164 -16.90 -12.03 -8.80
CA THR A 164 -16.92 -10.92 -9.77
C THR A 164 -15.68 -11.01 -10.66
N VAL A 165 -15.86 -10.88 -11.97
CA VAL A 165 -14.75 -10.78 -12.93
C VAL A 165 -14.23 -9.34 -12.93
N ILE A 166 -12.91 -9.17 -12.84
CA ILE A 166 -12.27 -7.86 -12.87
C ILE A 166 -11.29 -7.81 -14.03
N ALA A 167 -11.62 -7.00 -15.03
CA ALA A 167 -10.88 -6.92 -16.29
C ALA A 167 -9.67 -5.99 -16.22
N ASP A 168 -9.75 -4.92 -15.42
CA ASP A 168 -8.69 -3.92 -15.26
C ASP A 168 -8.47 -3.64 -13.77
N ARG A 169 -7.31 -4.04 -13.26
CA ARG A 169 -6.95 -3.86 -11.85
C ARG A 169 -6.77 -2.40 -11.45
N ASN A 170 -6.30 -1.54 -12.36
CA ASN A 170 -6.02 -0.15 -12.04
C ASN A 170 -7.33 0.62 -11.97
N ALA A 171 -8.23 0.40 -12.94
CA ALA A 171 -9.57 0.99 -12.90
C ALA A 171 -10.36 0.52 -11.67
N ASP A 172 -10.25 -0.76 -11.30
CA ASP A 172 -10.89 -1.30 -10.09
C ASP A 172 -10.38 -0.64 -8.81
N PHE A 173 -9.05 -0.48 -8.68
CA PHE A 173 -8.43 0.18 -7.55
C PHE A 173 -8.86 1.65 -7.43
N VAL A 174 -8.83 2.40 -8.54
CA VAL A 174 -9.26 3.81 -8.55
C VAL A 174 -10.72 3.94 -8.13
N GLN A 175 -11.59 3.09 -8.66
CA GLN A 175 -13.01 3.11 -8.29
C GLN A 175 -13.20 2.79 -6.80
N PHE A 176 -12.47 1.81 -6.27
CA PHE A 176 -12.52 1.45 -4.86
C PHE A 176 -12.13 2.61 -3.94
N VAL A 177 -11.03 3.31 -4.25
CA VAL A 177 -10.57 4.47 -3.46
C VAL A 177 -11.60 5.61 -3.53
N LEU A 178 -12.14 5.92 -4.71
CA LEU A 178 -13.18 6.93 -4.85
C LEU A 178 -14.43 6.62 -4.02
N ASP A 179 -14.84 5.35 -3.99
CA ASP A 179 -15.99 4.90 -3.20
C ASP A 179 -15.72 5.01 -1.70
N ASP A 180 -14.53 4.62 -1.22
CA ASP A 180 -14.11 4.73 0.19
C ASP A 180 -14.05 6.20 0.64
N VAL A 181 -13.35 7.05 -0.11
CA VAL A 181 -13.23 8.50 0.17
C VAL A 181 -14.61 9.15 0.20
N THR A 182 -15.48 8.83 -0.76
CA THR A 182 -16.85 9.33 -0.79
C THR A 182 -17.66 8.89 0.43
N ALA A 183 -17.50 7.63 0.87
CA ALA A 183 -18.15 7.12 2.06
C ALA A 183 -17.69 7.86 3.32
N ARG A 184 -16.38 8.09 3.47
CA ARG A 184 -15.77 8.84 4.58
C ARG A 184 -16.26 10.29 4.62
N ARG A 185 -16.25 11.00 3.48
CA ARG A 185 -16.78 12.38 3.39
C ARG A 185 -18.22 12.50 3.85
N ARG A 186 -19.08 11.53 3.49
CA ARG A 186 -20.48 11.49 3.94
C ARG A 186 -20.61 11.28 5.45
N ILE A 187 -19.71 10.50 6.05
CA ILE A 187 -19.68 10.27 7.50
C ILE A 187 -19.23 11.55 8.21
N GLU A 188 -18.15 12.17 7.75
CA GLU A 188 -17.62 13.42 8.29
C GLU A 188 -18.66 14.55 8.24
N GLU A 189 -19.34 14.72 7.10
CA GLU A 189 -20.41 15.70 6.97
C GLU A 189 -21.55 15.45 7.97
N ARG A 190 -21.95 14.19 8.14
CA ARG A 190 -22.98 13.80 9.11
C ARG A 190 -22.54 14.10 10.54
N VAL A 191 -21.28 13.88 10.88
CA VAL A 191 -20.71 14.19 12.19
C VAL A 191 -20.69 15.70 12.41
N ARG A 192 -20.22 16.48 11.43
CA ARG A 192 -20.20 17.95 11.46
C ARG A 192 -21.60 18.54 11.66
N LEU A 193 -22.61 18.02 10.95
CA LEU A 193 -23.99 18.46 11.08
C LEU A 193 -24.62 18.12 12.44
N ARG A 194 -24.17 17.07 13.12
CA ARG A 194 -24.63 16.71 14.47
C ARG A 194 -23.96 17.54 15.56
N ALA A 195 -22.80 18.13 15.27
CA ALA A 195 -22.04 18.96 16.20
C ALA A 195 -22.42 20.45 16.13
N SER A 196 -23.19 20.87 15.11
CA SER A 196 -23.77 22.21 14.97
C SER A 196 -25.15 22.34 15.59
#